data_AF-A0A2N0M070-F1
#
_entry.id   AF-A0A2N0M070-F1
#
_cell.length_a   1.000
_cell.length_b   1.000
_cell.length_c   1.000
_cell.angle_alpha   90.00
_cell.angle_beta   90.00
_cell.angle_gamma   90.00
#
_symmetry.space_group_name_H-M   'P 1'
#
loop_
_entity.id
_entity.type
_entity.pdbx_description
1 polymer ?
#
loop_
_entity_poly.entity_id
_entity_poly.type
_entity_poly.pdbx_seq_one_letter_code
_entity_poly.pdbx_strand_id
1 'polypeptide(L)'
;MSAKVNGLGHIGFYVKDLELMKEFYGNFMGMTLTKVGPLGAFFSADPEVCDHEIALINGRTSLDGPELIQQISMRVDTLDDLRDFKKRINEHGYTLERIVTHASAIGCYFKDPENNTTEVFWLTGHTSWAQIGIPIDIDQSDEAVLAEVQRSWEAVQNVEMGKPTSPETQEAIRALRDAAVASR
;
A
#
# COMPACT_ATOMS: atom_id res chain seq x y z
N MET A 1 3.85 -22.25 13.67
CA MET A 1 5.18 -21.73 13.28
C MET A 1 5.05 -20.22 13.17
N SER A 2 6.09 -19.45 13.48
CA SER A 2 6.04 -17.99 13.29
C SER A 2 5.84 -17.64 11.81
N ALA A 3 5.15 -16.53 11.54
CA ALA A 3 4.94 -16.06 10.19
C ALA A 3 6.27 -15.72 9.52
N LYS A 4 6.30 -15.85 8.19
CA LYS A 4 7.44 -15.50 7.35
C LYS A 4 6.96 -14.80 6.09
N VAL A 5 7.81 -13.95 5.53
CA VAL A 5 7.58 -13.38 4.21
C VAL A 5 7.79 -14.45 3.13
N ASN A 6 7.03 -14.37 2.04
CA ASN A 6 7.13 -15.30 0.91
C ASN A 6 7.77 -14.69 -0.34
N GLY A 7 8.05 -13.38 -0.34
CA GLY A 7 8.73 -12.70 -1.43
C GLY A 7 8.65 -11.17 -1.33
N LEU A 8 9.46 -10.50 -2.15
CA LEU A 8 9.33 -9.08 -2.39
C LEU A 8 8.02 -8.82 -3.15
N GLY A 9 7.25 -7.82 -2.73
CA GLY A 9 6.11 -7.29 -3.48
C GLY A 9 6.54 -6.10 -4.32
N HIS A 10 6.83 -4.98 -3.67
CA HIS A 10 7.20 -3.74 -4.34
C HIS A 10 8.22 -2.93 -3.55
N ILE A 11 8.84 -1.99 -4.25
CA ILE A 11 9.68 -0.95 -3.67
C ILE A 11 9.03 0.40 -3.95
N GLY A 12 8.87 1.19 -2.89
CA GLY A 12 8.47 2.58 -2.97
C GLY A 12 9.66 3.51 -2.77
N PHE A 13 9.76 4.58 -3.56
CA PHE A 13 10.76 5.61 -3.35
C PHE A 13 10.23 7.00 -3.69
N TYR A 14 10.81 7.99 -3.02
CA TYR A 14 10.43 9.38 -3.22
C TYR A 14 11.00 9.91 -4.53
N VAL A 15 10.16 10.65 -5.26
CA VAL A 15 10.53 11.33 -6.50
C VAL A 15 10.32 12.83 -6.38
N LYS A 16 11.14 13.58 -7.14
CA LYS A 16 11.09 15.04 -7.18
C LYS A 16 10.18 15.53 -8.30
N ASP A 17 10.28 14.89 -9.46
CA ASP A 17 9.46 15.15 -10.63
C ASP A 17 8.73 13.85 -11.01
N LEU A 18 7.46 13.76 -10.64
CA LEU A 18 6.67 12.56 -10.86
C LEU A 18 6.37 12.33 -12.35
N GLU A 19 6.19 13.40 -13.14
CA GLU A 19 5.86 13.28 -14.55
C GLU A 19 7.07 12.78 -15.35
N LEU A 20 8.27 13.29 -15.07
CA LEU A 20 9.51 12.76 -15.63
C LEU A 20 9.71 11.28 -15.30
N MET A 21 9.45 10.89 -14.05
CA MET A 21 9.61 9.50 -13.62
C MET A 21 8.54 8.58 -14.23
N LYS A 22 7.31 9.07 -14.43
CA LYS A 22 6.27 8.33 -15.18
C LYS A 22 6.67 8.12 -16.63
N GLU A 23 7.25 9.12 -17.28
CA GLU A 23 7.79 8.96 -18.64
C GLU A 23 8.91 7.91 -18.67
N PHE A 24 9.84 7.96 -17.73
CA PHE A 24 10.93 6.99 -17.64
C PHE A 24 10.41 5.55 -17.43
N TYR A 25 9.60 5.30 -16.40
CA TYR A 25 9.11 3.95 -16.11
C TYR A 25 8.08 3.45 -17.12
N GLY A 26 7.22 4.33 -17.62
CA GLY A 26 6.21 3.98 -18.61
C GLY A 26 6.77 3.82 -20.02
N ASN A 27 7.40 4.85 -20.57
CA ASN A 27 7.78 4.89 -21.99
C ASN A 27 9.16 4.27 -22.24
N PHE A 28 10.15 4.57 -21.39
CA PHE A 28 11.51 4.08 -21.60
C PHE A 28 11.68 2.64 -21.10
N MET A 29 11.23 2.34 -19.88
CA MET A 29 11.31 0.99 -19.31
C MET A 29 10.18 0.07 -19.79
N GLY A 30 9.10 0.62 -20.36
CA GLY A 30 7.99 -0.16 -20.92
C GLY A 30 7.05 -0.76 -19.88
N MET A 31 7.01 -0.23 -18.64
CA MET A 31 6.11 -0.73 -17.60
C MET A 31 4.68 -0.18 -17.77
N THR A 32 3.70 -0.91 -17.27
CA THR A 32 2.30 -0.49 -17.25
C THR A 32 2.02 0.38 -16.05
N LEU A 33 1.47 1.59 -16.25
CA LEU A 33 0.93 2.43 -15.18
C LEU A 33 -0.38 1.81 -14.66
N THR A 34 -0.36 1.32 -13.41
CA THR A 34 -1.50 0.58 -12.85
C THR A 34 -2.36 1.44 -11.92
N LYS A 35 -1.74 2.31 -11.11
CA LYS A 35 -2.44 3.23 -10.19
C LYS A 35 -1.83 4.62 -10.31
N VAL A 36 -2.65 5.66 -10.22
CA VAL A 36 -2.18 7.05 -10.24
C VAL A 36 -3.09 7.94 -9.40
N GLY A 37 -2.50 8.91 -8.71
CA GLY A 37 -3.23 9.87 -7.90
C GLY A 37 -2.33 10.93 -7.29
N PRO A 38 -2.88 11.77 -6.39
CA PRO A 38 -2.16 12.90 -5.81
C PRO A 38 -0.87 12.52 -5.06
N LEU A 39 -0.80 11.32 -4.46
CA LEU A 39 0.40 10.92 -3.71
C LEU A 39 1.49 10.33 -4.61
N GLY A 40 1.15 9.85 -5.81
CA GLY A 40 2.11 9.09 -6.61
C GLY A 40 1.53 8.30 -7.78
N ALA A 41 2.42 7.55 -8.43
CA ALA A 41 2.14 6.67 -9.55
C ALA A 41 2.77 5.29 -9.33
N PHE A 42 2.11 4.24 -9.79
CA PHE A 42 2.51 2.86 -9.52
C PHE A 42 2.61 2.08 -10.84
N PHE A 43 3.64 1.26 -10.96
CA PHE A 43 3.98 0.58 -12.20
C PHE A 43 4.16 -0.93 -11.98
N SER A 44 3.67 -1.70 -12.95
CA SER A 44 3.85 -3.15 -13.03
C SER A 44 4.42 -3.54 -14.39
N ALA A 45 5.38 -4.44 -14.42
CA ALA A 45 5.86 -5.11 -15.63
C ALA A 45 4.86 -6.17 -16.12
N ASP A 46 4.08 -6.76 -15.19
CA ASP A 46 3.03 -7.73 -15.49
C ASP A 46 1.81 -7.51 -14.57
N PRO A 47 0.84 -6.67 -14.99
CA PRO A 47 -0.32 -6.30 -14.17
C PRO A 47 -1.31 -7.45 -13.93
N GLU A 48 -1.18 -8.58 -14.65
CA GLU A 48 -2.00 -9.77 -14.38
C GLU A 48 -1.52 -10.52 -13.12
N VAL A 49 -0.22 -10.42 -12.81
CA VAL A 49 0.42 -11.13 -11.69
C VAL A 49 0.58 -10.24 -10.47
N CYS A 50 0.91 -8.96 -10.67
CA CYS A 50 1.19 -8.03 -9.58
C CYS A 50 0.61 -6.65 -9.88
N ASP A 51 -0.07 -6.05 -8.90
CA ASP A 51 -0.69 -4.74 -9.09
C ASP A 51 0.36 -3.64 -9.29
N HIS A 52 1.56 -3.76 -8.69
CA HIS A 52 2.72 -2.92 -8.93
C HIS A 52 3.98 -3.51 -8.31
N GLU A 53 5.13 -3.30 -8.94
CA GLU A 53 6.46 -3.58 -8.37
C GLU A 53 7.18 -2.28 -7.96
N ILE A 54 6.79 -1.16 -8.57
CA ILE A 54 7.39 0.16 -8.34
C ILE A 54 6.31 1.16 -7.91
N ALA A 55 6.52 1.79 -6.76
CA ALA A 55 5.70 2.91 -6.26
C ALA A 55 6.51 4.22 -6.26
N LEU A 56 6.14 5.14 -7.15
CA LEU A 56 6.74 6.48 -7.22
C LEU A 56 5.93 7.43 -6.34
N ILE A 57 6.53 7.90 -5.25
CA ILE A 57 5.82 8.73 -4.27
C ILE A 57 6.34 10.16 -4.30
N ASN A 58 5.45 11.14 -4.34
CA ASN A 58 5.85 12.55 -4.23
C ASN A 58 6.51 12.82 -2.87
N GLY A 59 7.61 13.59 -2.85
CA GLY A 59 8.20 14.04 -1.58
C GLY A 59 9.73 14.21 -1.55
N ARG A 60 10.44 13.92 -2.65
CA ARG A 60 11.91 14.04 -2.64
C ARG A 60 12.32 15.51 -2.66
N THR A 61 13.01 15.94 -1.61
CA THR A 61 13.44 17.33 -1.42
C THR A 61 14.79 17.63 -2.07
N SER A 62 15.68 16.63 -2.17
CA SER A 62 17.01 16.76 -2.78
C SER A 62 17.38 15.51 -3.59
N LEU A 63 18.17 15.70 -4.66
CA LEU A 63 18.75 14.58 -5.40
C LEU A 63 19.94 13.97 -4.65
N ASP A 64 20.64 14.76 -3.84
CA ASP A 64 21.81 14.35 -3.06
C ASP A 64 21.44 13.89 -1.64
N GLY A 65 20.15 13.91 -1.27
CA GLY A 65 19.66 13.52 0.05
C GLY A 65 19.59 12.01 0.24
N PRO A 66 19.78 11.50 1.48
CA PRO A 66 19.77 10.07 1.77
C PRO A 66 18.38 9.42 1.75
N GLU A 67 17.31 10.23 1.83
CA GLU A 67 15.91 9.77 1.94
C GLU A 67 15.33 9.40 0.57
N LEU A 68 15.82 8.30 0.00
CA LEU A 68 15.37 7.77 -1.28
C LEU A 68 14.19 6.82 -1.11
N ILE A 69 14.30 5.87 -0.19
CA ILE A 69 13.34 4.79 -0.01
C ILE A 69 12.14 5.32 0.79
N GLN A 70 10.95 5.12 0.24
CA GLN A 70 9.70 5.40 0.93
C GLN A 70 9.20 4.15 1.66
N GLN A 71 9.31 2.97 1.05
CA GLN A 71 9.01 1.68 1.69
C GLN A 71 9.63 0.48 0.95
N ILE A 72 9.86 -0.61 1.67
CA ILE A 72 10.16 -1.93 1.13
C ILE A 72 9.05 -2.87 1.57
N SER A 73 8.35 -3.48 0.61
CA SER A 73 7.13 -4.22 0.88
C SER A 73 7.26 -5.69 0.54
N MET A 74 6.93 -6.55 1.50
CA MET A 74 7.07 -8.00 1.40
C MET A 74 5.74 -8.69 1.66
N ARG A 75 5.46 -9.74 0.90
CA ARG A 75 4.17 -10.44 0.97
C ARG A 75 4.18 -11.54 2.03
N VAL A 76 3.04 -11.73 2.68
CA VAL A 76 2.71 -12.88 3.53
C VAL A 76 1.50 -13.63 2.97
N ASP A 77 1.23 -14.85 3.46
CA ASP A 77 0.21 -15.73 2.88
C ASP A 77 -1.19 -15.48 3.44
N THR A 78 -1.30 -15.03 4.70
CA THR A 78 -2.58 -14.96 5.42
C THR A 78 -2.75 -13.70 6.28
N LEU A 79 -4.00 -13.42 6.66
CA LEU A 79 -4.31 -12.39 7.67
C LEU A 79 -3.66 -12.71 9.03
N ASP A 80 -3.61 -13.99 9.42
CA ASP A 80 -2.97 -14.42 10.66
C ASP A 80 -1.46 -14.16 10.66
N ASP A 81 -0.81 -14.24 9.49
CA ASP A 81 0.61 -13.87 9.37
C ASP A 81 0.81 -12.37 9.69
N LEU A 82 -0.09 -11.49 9.25
CA LEU A 82 -0.04 -10.07 9.62
C LEU A 82 -0.22 -9.85 11.12
N ARG A 83 -1.13 -10.58 11.75
CA ARG A 83 -1.34 -10.53 13.21
C ARG A 83 -0.11 -11.02 13.96
N ASP A 84 0.52 -12.11 13.52
CA ASP A 84 1.78 -12.62 14.09
C ASP A 84 2.91 -11.60 13.93
N PHE A 85 3.07 -10.99 12.76
CA PHE A 85 4.05 -9.91 12.56
C PHE A 85 3.77 -8.71 13.46
N LYS A 86 2.53 -8.21 13.53
CA LYS A 86 2.15 -7.10 14.43
C LYS A 86 2.52 -7.41 15.88
N LYS A 87 2.20 -8.62 16.35
CA LYS A 87 2.56 -9.09 17.69
C LYS A 87 4.08 -9.05 17.90
N ARG A 88 4.86 -9.65 16.98
CA ARG A 88 6.33 -9.72 17.10
C ARG A 88 6.99 -8.35 16.98
N ILE A 89 6.47 -7.45 16.15
CA ILE A 89 6.90 -6.06 16.04
C ILE A 89 6.85 -5.40 17.41
N ASN A 90 5.71 -5.52 18.11
CA ASN A 90 5.53 -4.96 19.45
C ASN A 90 6.44 -5.64 20.49
N GLU A 91 6.55 -6.97 20.47
CA GLU A 91 7.38 -7.73 21.42
C GLU A 91 8.87 -7.38 21.32
N HIS A 92 9.36 -7.06 20.12
CA HIS A 92 10.76 -6.69 19.89
C HIS A 92 11.01 -5.18 19.99
N GLY A 93 9.97 -4.37 20.24
CA GLY A 93 10.08 -2.92 20.36
C GLY A 93 10.33 -2.20 19.04
N TYR A 94 10.02 -2.80 17.89
CA TYR A 94 10.04 -2.10 16.61
C TYR A 94 8.90 -1.07 16.55
N THR A 95 9.14 0.05 15.89
CA THR A 95 8.13 1.10 15.76
C THR A 95 7.10 0.72 14.72
N LEU A 96 5.90 0.33 15.15
CA LEU A 96 4.73 0.18 14.29
C LEU A 96 4.22 1.56 13.87
N GLU A 97 4.16 1.83 12.57
CA GLU A 97 3.71 3.12 12.05
C GLU A 97 2.20 3.13 11.78
N ARG A 98 1.69 2.13 11.07
CA ARG A 98 0.28 2.07 10.64
C ARG A 98 -0.09 0.67 10.14
N ILE A 99 -1.39 0.38 10.19
CA ILE A 99 -1.99 -0.78 9.51
C ILE A 99 -3.19 -0.25 8.72
N VAL A 100 -3.19 -0.50 7.41
CA VAL A 100 -4.19 0.04 6.48
C VAL A 100 -4.65 -1.02 5.49
N THR A 101 -5.90 -0.91 5.04
CA THR A 101 -6.38 -1.60 3.85
C THR A 101 -6.22 -0.70 2.62
N HIS A 102 -5.69 -1.28 1.56
CA HIS A 102 -5.63 -0.74 0.20
C HIS A 102 -6.74 -1.31 -0.68
N ALA A 103 -7.79 -1.89 -0.08
CA ALA A 103 -8.78 -2.75 -0.70
C ALA A 103 -8.20 -4.06 -1.27
N SER A 104 -7.20 -3.99 -2.15
CA SER A 104 -6.51 -5.16 -2.73
C SER A 104 -5.58 -5.89 -1.77
N ALA A 105 -5.12 -5.20 -0.72
CA ALA A 105 -4.21 -5.72 0.28
C ALA A 105 -4.47 -5.08 1.64
N ILE A 106 -4.06 -5.77 2.71
CA ILE A 106 -3.86 -5.16 4.03
C ILE A 106 -2.35 -5.06 4.27
N GLY A 107 -1.87 -3.86 4.54
CA GLY A 107 -0.46 -3.57 4.81
C GLY A 107 -0.21 -3.23 6.27
N CYS A 108 0.84 -3.81 6.85
CA CYS A 108 1.35 -3.52 8.20
C CYS A 108 2.75 -2.89 8.07
N TYR A 109 2.86 -1.62 8.46
CA TYR A 109 4.04 -0.79 8.23
C TYR A 109 4.78 -0.51 9.54
N PHE A 110 6.09 -0.72 9.54
CA PHE A 110 6.94 -0.57 10.72
C PHE A 110 8.37 -0.16 10.33
N LYS A 111 9.17 0.26 11.32
CA LYS A 111 10.59 0.57 11.15
C LYS A 111 11.47 -0.64 11.40
N ASP A 112 12.38 -0.91 10.46
CA ASP A 112 13.47 -1.87 10.67
C ASP A 112 14.55 -1.30 11.62
N PRO A 113 15.60 -2.08 12.00
CA PRO A 113 16.65 -1.61 12.90
C PRO A 113 17.42 -0.37 12.43
N GLU A 114 17.45 -0.10 11.12
CA GLU A 114 18.12 1.05 10.51
C GLU A 114 17.11 2.17 10.17
N ASN A 115 15.89 2.07 10.70
CA ASN A 115 14.79 3.03 10.53
C ASN A 115 14.24 3.13 9.10
N ASN A 116 14.48 2.13 8.24
CA ASN A 116 13.80 2.03 6.95
C ASN A 116 12.33 1.65 7.18
N THR A 117 11.44 2.27 6.41
CA THR A 117 10.04 1.86 6.36
C THR A 117 9.93 0.50 5.69
N THR A 118 9.46 -0.49 6.43
CA THR A 118 9.18 -1.84 5.96
C THR A 118 7.69 -2.10 6.04
N GLU A 119 7.14 -2.78 5.03
CA GLU A 119 5.77 -3.26 5.02
C GLU A 119 5.75 -4.79 4.89
N VAL A 120 4.94 -5.46 5.71
CA VAL A 120 4.42 -6.79 5.38
C VAL A 120 2.96 -6.67 4.99
N PHE A 121 2.56 -7.30 3.89
CA PHE A 121 1.19 -7.20 3.40
C PHE A 121 0.61 -8.54 2.97
N TRP A 122 -0.70 -8.65 3.11
CA TRP A 122 -1.51 -9.80 2.67
C TRP A 122 -2.48 -9.34 1.58
N LEU A 123 -2.60 -10.13 0.51
CA LEU A 123 -3.57 -9.88 -0.56
C LEU A 123 -4.95 -10.35 -0.15
N THR A 124 -5.95 -9.50 -0.29
CA THR A 124 -7.33 -9.77 0.14
C THR A 124 -8.12 -10.59 -0.89
N GLY A 125 -7.57 -10.76 -2.10
CA GLY A 125 -8.25 -11.37 -3.25
C GLY A 125 -9.04 -10.38 -4.11
N HIS A 126 -9.16 -9.11 -3.67
CA HIS A 126 -9.78 -8.07 -4.49
C HIS A 126 -8.78 -7.42 -5.44
N THR A 127 -9.20 -7.16 -6.68
CA THR A 127 -8.50 -6.25 -7.59
C THR A 127 -8.97 -4.81 -7.32
N SER A 128 -8.02 -3.88 -7.16
CA SER A 128 -8.30 -2.46 -7.04
C SER A 128 -7.19 -1.64 -7.68
N TRP A 129 -7.55 -0.66 -8.50
CA TRP A 129 -6.63 0.25 -9.18
C TRP A 129 -6.59 1.66 -8.56
N ALA A 130 -7.26 1.84 -7.42
CA ALA A 130 -7.31 3.11 -6.73
C ALA A 130 -6.09 3.33 -5.82
N GLN A 131 -5.67 4.58 -5.70
CA GLN A 131 -4.79 5.01 -4.62
C GLN A 131 -5.64 5.24 -3.34
N ILE A 132 -5.82 4.16 -2.57
CA ILE A 132 -6.61 4.15 -1.33
C ILE A 132 -5.74 3.67 -0.17
N GLY A 133 -6.03 4.16 1.04
CA GLY A 133 -5.44 3.69 2.29
C GLY A 133 -6.34 4.10 3.45
N ILE A 134 -7.03 3.12 4.03
CA ILE A 134 -7.97 3.27 5.15
C ILE A 134 -7.41 2.53 6.36
N PRO A 135 -7.28 3.17 7.54
CA PRO A 135 -6.89 2.45 8.75
C PRO A 135 -7.80 1.26 9.01
N ILE A 136 -7.22 0.07 9.23
CA ILE A 136 -7.96 -1.17 9.56
C ILE A 136 -7.46 -1.79 10.85
N ASP A 137 -8.36 -2.30 11.69
CA ASP A 137 -7.99 -2.99 12.92
C ASP A 137 -8.03 -4.50 12.71
N ILE A 138 -6.85 -5.08 12.50
CA ILE A 138 -6.70 -6.50 12.23
C ILE A 138 -6.88 -7.38 13.47
N ASP A 139 -7.02 -6.83 14.69
CA ASP A 139 -7.26 -7.65 15.89
C ASP A 139 -8.73 -8.05 16.05
N GLN A 140 -9.63 -7.47 15.25
CA GLN A 140 -11.02 -7.89 15.17
C GLN A 140 -11.17 -9.30 14.56
N SER A 141 -12.38 -9.85 14.60
CA SER A 141 -12.69 -11.13 13.93
C SER A 141 -12.43 -11.02 12.42
N ASP A 142 -12.10 -12.15 11.79
CA ASP A 142 -11.88 -12.22 10.34
C ASP A 142 -13.08 -11.67 9.57
N GLU A 143 -14.30 -11.98 10.02
CA GLU A 143 -15.53 -11.47 9.43
C GLU A 143 -15.58 -9.93 9.44
N ALA A 144 -15.21 -9.30 10.57
CA ALA A 144 -15.23 -7.85 10.69
C ALA A 144 -14.13 -7.18 9.83
N VAL A 145 -12.92 -7.74 9.85
CA VAL A 145 -11.79 -7.29 9.02
C VAL A 145 -12.15 -7.38 7.53
N LEU A 146 -12.71 -8.52 7.09
CA LEU A 146 -13.12 -8.71 5.71
C LEU A 146 -14.29 -7.80 5.32
N ALA A 147 -15.20 -7.50 6.24
CA ALA A 147 -16.26 -6.53 5.99
C ALA A 147 -15.72 -5.09 5.82
N GLU A 148 -14.68 -4.70 6.56
CA GLU A 148 -13.98 -3.40 6.36
C GLU A 148 -13.25 -3.33 5.01
N VAL A 149 -12.59 -4.42 4.62
CA VAL A 149 -11.96 -4.56 3.30
C VAL A 149 -13.02 -4.43 2.19
N GLN A 150 -14.13 -5.17 2.31
CA GLN A 150 -15.22 -5.17 1.33
C GLN A 150 -15.79 -3.76 1.16
N ARG A 151 -16.09 -3.04 2.25
CA ARG A 151 -16.56 -1.65 2.19
C ARG A 151 -15.56 -0.73 1.50
N SER A 152 -14.27 -0.90 1.78
CA SER A 152 -13.21 -0.12 1.14
C SER A 152 -13.12 -0.42 -0.36
N TRP A 153 -13.27 -1.69 -0.75
CA TRP A 153 -13.28 -2.12 -2.14
C TRP A 153 -14.50 -1.61 -2.90
N GLU A 154 -15.70 -1.71 -2.34
CA GLU A 154 -16.93 -1.25 -2.97
C GLU A 154 -16.89 0.23 -3.36
N ALA A 155 -16.23 1.06 -2.55
CA ALA A 155 -16.05 2.48 -2.80
C ALA A 155 -15.12 2.78 -4.00
N VAL A 156 -14.26 1.83 -4.40
CA VAL A 156 -13.21 2.06 -5.41
C VAL A 156 -13.18 1.04 -6.55
N GLN A 157 -14.05 0.03 -6.54
CA GLN A 157 -14.05 -1.08 -7.50
C GLN A 157 -14.20 -0.63 -8.96
N ASN A 158 -14.80 0.56 -9.19
CA ASN A 158 -15.03 1.13 -10.52
C ASN A 158 -13.86 1.98 -11.03
N VAL A 159 -12.77 2.09 -10.28
CA VAL A 159 -11.58 2.83 -10.73
C VAL A 159 -10.84 1.99 -11.77
N GLU A 160 -10.74 2.53 -12.98
CA GLU A 160 -10.02 1.88 -14.08
C GLU A 160 -8.51 1.93 -13.86
N MET A 161 -7.82 0.88 -14.35
CA MET A 161 -6.36 0.80 -14.30
C MET A 161 -5.71 2.01 -14.98
N GLY A 162 -4.71 2.59 -14.31
CA GLY A 162 -3.95 3.73 -14.81
C GLY A 162 -4.74 5.04 -14.88
N LYS A 163 -5.98 5.08 -14.36
CA LYS A 163 -6.80 6.30 -14.28
C LYS A 163 -6.81 6.86 -12.86
N PRO A 164 -6.81 8.19 -12.70
CA PRO A 164 -7.01 8.79 -11.39
C PRO A 164 -8.44 8.54 -10.89
N THR A 165 -8.59 8.42 -9.58
CA THR A 165 -9.91 8.36 -8.92
C THR A 165 -10.73 9.62 -9.21
N SER A 166 -12.04 9.47 -9.46
CA SER A 166 -12.95 10.61 -9.61
C SER A 166 -13.06 11.43 -8.30
N PRO A 167 -13.48 12.72 -8.36
CA PRO A 167 -13.72 13.52 -7.15
C PRO A 167 -14.70 12.86 -6.17
N GLU A 168 -15.77 12.24 -6.68
CA GLU A 168 -16.74 11.48 -5.88
C GLU A 168 -16.06 10.29 -5.17
N THR A 169 -15.23 9.53 -5.88
CA THR A 169 -14.46 8.43 -5.29
C THR A 169 -13.49 8.95 -4.22
N GLN A 170 -12.84 10.09 -4.45
CA GLN A 170 -11.95 10.72 -3.47
C GLN A 170 -12.68 11.15 -2.20
N GLU A 171 -13.90 11.66 -2.34
CA GLU A 171 -14.76 12.02 -1.22
C GLU A 171 -15.20 10.76 -0.44
N ALA A 172 -15.60 9.69 -1.14
CA ALA A 172 -15.92 8.41 -0.52
C ALA A 172 -14.73 7.83 0.26
N ILE A 173 -13.52 7.84 -0.31
CA ILE A 173 -12.28 7.42 0.37
C ILE A 173 -12.04 8.27 1.62
N ARG A 174 -12.27 9.59 1.55
CA ARG A 174 -12.10 10.49 2.70
C ARG A 174 -13.10 10.17 3.79
N ALA A 175 -14.38 10.01 3.47
CA ALA A 175 -15.42 9.67 4.42
C ALA A 175 -15.13 8.32 5.13
N LEU A 176 -14.66 7.31 4.38
CA LEU A 176 -14.23 6.04 4.96
C LEU A 176 -13.07 6.20 5.94
N ARG A 177 -12.08 7.03 5.58
CA ARG A 177 -10.93 7.31 6.46
C ARG A 177 -11.37 8.01 7.75
N ASP A 178 -12.20 9.02 7.63
CA ASP A 178 -12.69 9.80 8.78
C ASP A 178 -13.49 8.91 9.74
N ALA A 179 -14.35 8.03 9.18
CA ALA A 179 -15.09 7.05 9.96
C ALA A 179 -14.17 6.05 10.69
N ALA A 180 -13.15 5.52 10.00
CA ALA A 180 -12.20 4.56 10.57
C ALA A 180 -11.29 5.16 11.65
N VAL A 181 -11.01 6.46 11.58
CA VAL A 181 -10.28 7.19 12.63
C VAL A 181 -11.18 7.47 13.82
N ALA A 182 -12.46 7.81 13.60
CA ALA A 182 -13.40 8.10 14.67
C ALA A 182 -13.81 6.87 15.50
N SER A 183 -13.69 5.66 14.94
CA SER A 183 -14.02 4.42 15.63
C SER A 183 -12.87 3.82 16.47
N ARG A 184 -11.75 4.52 16.60
CA ARG A 184 -10.55 4.11 17.35
C ARG A 184 -10.32 5.01 18.54
#